data_AF-A0A962C111-F1
#
_entry.id   AF-A0A962C111-F1
#
_cell.length_a   1.000
_cell.length_b   1.000
_cell.length_c   1.000
_cell.angle_alpha   90.00
_cell.angle_beta   90.00
_cell.angle_gamma   90.00
#
_symmetry.space_group_name_H-M   'P 1'
#
loop_
_entity.id
_entity.type
_entity.pdbx_description
1 polymer ?
#
loop_
_entity_poly.entity_id
_entity_poly.type
_entity_poly.pdbx_seq_one_letter_code
_entity_poly.pdbx_strand_id
1 'polypeptide(L)'
;YYHFRNKDDIIEHLFARYEARIDQVLVVPSNHLPGLEDLWLQLHAVYECIWDFRFLYRDLLDILARNRKLRMHFARILKRASDNATEVMRAMVRAGVMRASADEIRATADNILVIATFWLNFSAARGERDEHEAIRLGIHQVMMLLAPFLRDSERLHINQLAEAYLVGRKSG
;
A
#
# COMPACT_ATOMS: atom_id res chain seq x y z
N TYR A 1 5.58 -24.14 -25.45
CA TYR A 1 6.85 -23.72 -24.81
C TYR A 1 7.49 -22.58 -25.64
N TYR A 2 6.74 -21.49 -25.94
CA TYR A 2 7.18 -20.49 -26.94
C TYR A 2 6.57 -19.08 -26.73
N HIS A 3 6.51 -18.57 -25.49
CA HIS A 3 6.07 -17.18 -25.24
C HIS A 3 7.09 -16.30 -24.51
N PHE A 4 8.24 -16.84 -24.09
CA PHE A 4 9.27 -16.09 -23.37
C PHE A 4 10.65 -16.51 -23.86
N ARG A 5 11.46 -15.56 -24.33
CA ARG A 5 12.82 -15.83 -24.81
C ARG A 5 13.83 -15.88 -23.66
N ASN A 6 13.51 -15.30 -22.50
CA ASN A 6 14.30 -15.37 -21.26
C ASN A 6 13.42 -15.05 -20.01
N LYS A 7 14.04 -15.12 -18.81
CA LYS A 7 13.40 -14.79 -17.52
C LYS A 7 12.89 -13.33 -17.46
N ASP A 8 13.57 -12.42 -18.14
CA ASP A 8 13.23 -10.99 -18.13
C ASP A 8 11.91 -10.71 -18.86
N ASP A 9 11.64 -11.42 -19.97
CA ASP A 9 10.36 -11.31 -20.68
C ASP A 9 9.17 -11.74 -19.81
N ILE A 10 9.36 -12.74 -18.95
CA ILE A 10 8.35 -13.20 -17.98
C ILE A 10 8.11 -12.10 -16.94
N ILE A 11 9.18 -11.51 -16.41
CA ILE A 11 9.09 -10.43 -15.43
C ILE A 11 8.39 -9.21 -16.03
N GLU A 12 8.68 -8.83 -17.28
CA GLU A 12 7.99 -7.72 -17.94
C GLU A 12 6.48 -7.97 -18.09
N HIS A 13 6.08 -9.18 -18.49
CA HIS A 13 4.66 -9.53 -18.61
C HIS A 13 3.95 -9.55 -17.24
N LEU A 14 4.60 -10.11 -16.23
CA LEU A 14 4.09 -10.13 -14.86
C LEU A 14 3.97 -8.73 -14.28
N PHE A 15 4.96 -7.87 -14.54
CA PHE A 15 4.92 -6.46 -14.13
C PHE A 15 3.80 -5.70 -14.85
N ALA A 16 3.58 -5.93 -16.15
CA ALA A 16 2.48 -5.29 -16.87
C ALA A 16 1.10 -5.68 -16.29
N ARG A 17 0.93 -6.95 -15.87
CA ARG A 17 -0.28 -7.40 -15.17
C ARG A 17 -0.43 -6.73 -13.79
N TYR A 18 0.67 -6.59 -13.06
CA TYR A 18 0.69 -5.85 -11.80
C TYR A 18 0.29 -4.39 -12.01
N GLU A 19 0.92 -3.70 -12.97
CA GLU A 19 0.63 -2.29 -13.30
C GLU A 19 -0.86 -2.09 -13.63
N ALA A 20 -1.44 -2.97 -14.47
CA ALA A 20 -2.87 -2.92 -14.78
C ALA A 20 -3.76 -3.15 -13.55
N ARG A 21 -3.40 -4.09 -12.65
CA ARG A 21 -4.19 -4.40 -11.45
C ARG A 21 -4.10 -3.27 -10.42
N ILE A 22 -2.90 -2.77 -10.14
CA ILE A 22 -2.71 -1.72 -9.13
C ILE A 22 -3.34 -0.40 -9.58
N ASP A 23 -3.33 -0.09 -10.88
CA ASP A 23 -3.99 1.10 -11.41
C ASP A 23 -5.52 1.08 -11.23
N GLN A 24 -6.15 -0.10 -11.24
CA GLN A 24 -7.58 -0.24 -10.93
C GLN A 24 -7.88 -0.02 -9.45
N VAL A 25 -6.94 -0.39 -8.58
CA VAL A 25 -7.10 -0.29 -7.12
C VAL A 25 -6.84 1.15 -6.63
N LEU A 26 -5.93 1.89 -7.27
CA LEU A 26 -5.59 3.27 -6.92
C LEU A 26 -6.61 4.32 -7.41
N VAL A 27 -7.80 3.90 -7.84
CA VAL A 27 -8.87 4.83 -8.26
C VAL A 27 -9.56 5.40 -7.03
N VAL A 28 -9.64 6.74 -6.92
CA VAL A 28 -10.45 7.41 -5.90
C VAL A 28 -11.93 7.26 -6.24
N PRO A 29 -12.80 6.80 -5.32
CA PRO A 29 -14.25 6.83 -5.53
C PRO A 29 -14.72 8.26 -5.82
N SER A 30 -15.38 8.48 -6.96
CA SER A 30 -15.74 9.82 -7.45
C SER A 30 -17.08 10.33 -6.93
N ASN A 31 -17.86 9.46 -6.29
CA ASN A 31 -19.29 9.69 -6.06
C ASN A 31 -19.65 10.15 -4.63
N HIS A 32 -18.70 10.18 -3.70
CA HIS A 32 -18.89 10.72 -2.35
C HIS A 32 -17.56 11.18 -1.74
N LEU A 33 -17.62 11.94 -0.64
CA LEU A 33 -16.43 12.20 0.17
C LEU A 33 -15.94 10.87 0.76
N PRO A 34 -14.67 10.48 0.54
CA PRO A 34 -14.15 9.23 1.07
C PRO A 34 -14.13 9.28 2.61
N GLY A 35 -14.76 8.28 3.21
CA GLY A 35 -14.73 8.02 4.63
C GLY A 35 -13.57 7.10 5.02
N LEU A 36 -13.52 6.77 6.31
CA LEU A 36 -12.49 5.90 6.86
C LEU A 36 -12.61 4.44 6.35
N GLU A 37 -13.83 3.96 6.15
CA GLU A 37 -14.08 2.62 5.60
C GLU A 37 -13.65 2.49 4.14
N ASP A 38 -13.81 3.53 3.33
CA ASP A 38 -13.35 3.52 1.93
C ASP A 38 -11.83 3.42 1.84
N LEU A 39 -11.14 4.17 2.70
CA LEU A 39 -9.69 4.11 2.82
C LEU A 39 -9.24 2.72 3.27
N TRP A 40 -9.92 2.14 4.24
CA TRP A 40 -9.67 0.78 4.73
C TRP A 40 -9.87 -0.28 3.63
N LEU A 41 -10.95 -0.21 2.86
CA LEU A 41 -11.22 -1.10 1.72
C LEU A 41 -10.19 -0.95 0.61
N GLN A 42 -9.82 0.29 0.28
CA GLN A 42 -8.78 0.55 -0.73
C GLN A 42 -7.43 0.00 -0.28
N LEU A 43 -7.06 0.22 0.99
CA LEU A 43 -5.83 -0.30 1.57
C LEU A 43 -5.78 -1.83 1.51
N HIS A 44 -6.90 -2.49 1.81
CA HIS A 44 -7.05 -3.93 1.64
C HIS A 44 -6.80 -4.39 0.20
N ALA A 45 -7.45 -3.75 -0.78
CA ALA A 45 -7.28 -4.09 -2.19
C ALA A 45 -5.84 -3.85 -2.66
N VAL A 46 -5.15 -2.83 -2.14
CA VAL A 46 -3.73 -2.59 -2.43
C VAL A 46 -2.89 -3.74 -1.90
N TYR A 47 -3.09 -4.14 -0.63
CA TYR A 47 -2.33 -5.22 -0.03
C TYR A 47 -2.65 -6.60 -0.61
N GLU A 48 -3.87 -6.84 -1.08
CA GLU A 48 -4.23 -8.02 -1.87
C GLU A 48 -3.47 -8.04 -3.20
N CYS A 49 -3.41 -6.90 -3.90
CA CYS A 49 -2.60 -6.78 -5.11
C CYS A 49 -1.10 -7.01 -4.81
N ILE A 50 -0.57 -6.46 -3.71
CA ILE A 50 0.81 -6.71 -3.28
C ILE A 50 1.04 -8.20 -3.03
N TRP A 51 0.09 -8.88 -2.38
CA TRP A 51 0.16 -10.31 -2.10
C TRP A 51 0.25 -11.16 -3.37
N ASP A 52 -0.62 -10.90 -4.34
CA ASP A 52 -0.67 -11.62 -5.62
C ASP A 52 0.64 -11.47 -6.41
N PHE A 53 1.28 -10.30 -6.28
CA PHE A 53 2.51 -9.95 -6.97
C PHE A 53 3.73 -9.86 -6.05
N ARG A 54 3.70 -10.51 -4.88
CA ARG A 54 4.74 -10.36 -3.83
C ARG A 54 6.15 -10.73 -4.28
N PHE A 55 6.29 -11.58 -5.30
CA PHE A 55 7.59 -11.89 -5.91
C PHE A 55 8.26 -10.65 -6.52
N LEU A 56 7.48 -9.71 -7.09
CA LEU A 56 8.02 -8.43 -7.59
C LEU A 56 8.57 -7.59 -6.43
N TYR A 57 7.89 -7.61 -5.29
CA TYR A 57 8.26 -6.81 -4.12
C TYR A 57 9.51 -7.33 -3.40
N ARG A 58 9.71 -8.66 -3.35
CA ARG A 58 10.92 -9.27 -2.76
C ARG A 58 12.20 -8.93 -3.52
N ASP A 59 12.13 -8.98 -4.86
CA ASP A 59 13.29 -8.74 -5.73
C ASP A 59 13.27 -7.34 -6.36
N LEU A 60 12.45 -6.42 -5.83
CA LEU A 60 12.11 -5.15 -6.46
C LEU A 60 13.36 -4.35 -6.87
N LEU A 61 14.29 -4.16 -5.93
CA LEU A 61 15.47 -3.34 -6.18
C LEU A 61 16.37 -3.94 -7.29
N ASP A 62 16.52 -5.27 -7.33
CA ASP A 62 17.30 -5.94 -8.38
C ASP A 62 16.60 -5.84 -9.75
N ILE A 63 15.28 -6.05 -9.79
CA ILE A 63 14.46 -5.89 -11.00
C ILE A 63 14.60 -4.47 -11.57
N LEU A 64 14.42 -3.44 -10.74
CA LEU A 64 14.48 -2.05 -11.18
C LEU A 64 15.90 -1.59 -11.54
N ALA A 65 16.94 -2.17 -10.93
CA ALA A 65 18.33 -1.88 -11.27
C ALA A 65 18.70 -2.41 -12.66
N ARG A 66 18.19 -3.59 -13.03
CA ARG A 66 18.48 -4.25 -14.31
C ARG A 66 17.61 -3.76 -15.47
N ASN A 67 16.40 -3.26 -15.18
CA ASN A 67 15.45 -2.85 -16.22
C ASN A 67 14.99 -1.39 -16.06
N ARG A 68 15.58 -0.49 -16.87
CA ARG A 68 15.25 0.95 -16.87
C ARG A 68 13.78 1.23 -17.20
N LYS A 69 13.16 0.43 -18.08
CA LYS A 69 11.75 0.60 -18.46
C LYS A 69 10.86 0.31 -17.25
N LEU A 70 11.05 -0.83 -16.58
CA LEU A 70 10.30 -1.17 -15.37
C LEU A 70 10.50 -0.13 -14.25
N ARG A 71 11.73 0.38 -14.07
CA ARG A 71 12.01 1.48 -13.14
C ARG A 71 11.16 2.73 -13.42
N MET A 72 11.05 3.15 -14.67
CA MET A 72 10.22 4.31 -15.04
C MET A 72 8.72 4.04 -14.83
N HIS A 73 8.24 2.84 -15.15
CA HIS A 73 6.84 2.47 -14.92
C HIS A 73 6.51 2.43 -13.42
N PHE A 74 7.35 1.79 -12.62
CA PHE A 74 7.18 1.71 -11.17
C PHE A 74 7.21 3.10 -10.52
N ALA A 75 8.12 3.99 -10.94
CA ALA A 75 8.13 5.37 -10.46
C ALA A 75 6.82 6.13 -10.76
N ARG A 76 6.17 5.86 -11.91
CA ARG A 76 4.86 6.44 -12.22
C ARG A 76 3.75 5.85 -11.35
N ILE A 77 3.80 4.55 -11.04
CA ILE A 77 2.87 3.91 -10.10
C ILE A 77 2.99 4.56 -8.73
N LEU A 78 4.21 4.70 -8.20
CA LEU A 78 4.45 5.38 -6.92
C LEU A 78 3.94 6.82 -6.94
N LYS A 79 4.20 7.58 -8.01
CA LYS A 79 3.68 8.94 -8.13
C LYS A 79 2.15 8.96 -8.04
N ARG A 80 1.46 8.10 -8.81
CA ARG A 80 -0.01 8.01 -8.78
C ARG A 80 -0.53 7.62 -7.39
N ALA A 81 0.13 6.68 -6.72
CA ALA A 81 -0.24 6.26 -5.37
C ALA A 81 -0.07 7.39 -4.34
N SER A 82 1.01 8.17 -4.44
CA SER A 82 1.24 9.33 -3.56
C SER A 82 0.21 10.44 -3.81
N ASP A 83 -0.07 10.75 -5.08
CA ASP A 83 -1.10 11.72 -5.45
C ASP A 83 -2.48 11.28 -4.91
N ASN A 84 -2.82 9.99 -5.04
CA ASN A 84 -4.05 9.39 -4.53
C ASN A 84 -4.16 9.52 -3.00
N ALA A 85 -3.15 9.04 -2.25
CA ALA A 85 -3.14 9.10 -0.80
C ALA A 85 -3.24 10.54 -0.27
N THR A 86 -2.54 11.48 -0.94
CA THR A 86 -2.62 12.91 -0.65
C THR A 86 -4.04 13.44 -0.83
N GLU A 87 -4.71 13.12 -1.94
CA GLU A 87 -6.06 13.63 -2.20
C GLU A 87 -7.09 13.02 -1.24
N VAL A 88 -6.99 11.73 -0.91
CA VAL A 88 -7.86 11.09 0.08
C VAL A 88 -7.72 11.77 1.44
N MET A 89 -6.49 12.00 1.91
CA MET A 89 -6.26 12.71 3.18
C MET A 89 -6.77 14.15 3.15
N ARG A 90 -6.58 14.88 2.04
CA ARG A 90 -7.15 16.23 1.87
C ARG A 90 -8.68 16.21 1.90
N ALA A 91 -9.31 15.22 1.28
CA ALA A 91 -10.76 15.06 1.32
C ALA A 91 -11.26 14.79 2.75
N MET A 92 -10.56 13.96 3.52
CA MET A 92 -10.87 13.73 4.95
C MET A 92 -10.71 14.99 5.80
N VAL A 93 -9.71 15.84 5.50
CA VAL A 93 -9.56 17.15 6.16
C VAL A 93 -10.75 18.06 5.83
N ARG A 94 -11.15 18.14 4.55
CA ARG A 94 -12.32 18.93 4.12
C ARG A 94 -13.63 18.42 4.75
N ALA A 95 -13.76 17.10 4.92
CA ALA A 95 -14.89 16.45 5.57
C ALA A 95 -14.88 16.57 7.10
N GLY A 96 -13.81 17.10 7.69
CA GLY A 96 -13.67 17.25 9.14
C GLY A 96 -13.35 15.94 9.89
N VAL A 97 -12.96 14.88 9.19
CA VAL A 97 -12.55 13.58 9.75
C VAL A 97 -11.09 13.59 10.25
N MET A 98 -10.24 14.35 9.55
CA MET A 98 -8.80 14.43 9.81
C MET A 98 -8.40 15.87 10.15
N ARG A 99 -7.41 16.04 11.02
CA ARG A 99 -6.70 17.29 11.29
C ARG A 99 -5.21 17.10 11.02
N ALA A 100 -4.79 17.51 9.83
CA ALA A 100 -3.39 17.51 9.41
C ALA A 100 -3.09 18.75 8.56
N SER A 101 -1.90 19.29 8.69
CA SER A 101 -1.33 20.31 7.82
C SER A 101 -0.95 19.73 6.45
N ALA A 102 -0.73 20.61 5.47
CA ALA A 102 -0.32 20.18 4.13
C ALA A 102 1.03 19.43 4.12
N ASP A 103 1.96 19.81 4.99
CA ASP A 103 3.26 19.13 5.13
C ASP A 103 3.11 17.76 5.79
N GLU A 104 2.27 17.64 6.82
CA GLU A 104 1.95 16.37 7.46
C GLU A 104 1.27 15.39 6.49
N ILE A 105 0.34 15.88 5.66
CA ILE A 105 -0.29 15.06 4.62
C ILE A 105 0.76 14.54 3.64
N ARG A 106 1.64 15.41 3.15
CA ARG A 106 2.65 15.05 2.15
C ARG A 106 3.65 14.02 2.71
N ALA A 107 4.14 14.26 3.93
CA ALA A 107 5.04 13.33 4.60
C ALA A 107 4.35 11.98 4.92
N THR A 108 3.09 12.02 5.35
CA THR A 108 2.32 10.80 5.62
C THR A 108 2.09 9.99 4.36
N ALA A 109 1.79 10.63 3.22
CA ALA A 109 1.64 9.94 1.93
C ALA A 109 2.93 9.18 1.55
N ASP A 110 4.08 9.84 1.65
CA ASP A 110 5.37 9.20 1.37
C ASP A 110 5.64 8.02 2.33
N ASN A 111 5.34 8.19 3.62
CA ASN A 111 5.49 7.12 4.62
C ASN A 111 4.58 5.92 4.34
N ILE A 112 3.34 6.15 3.91
CA ILE A 112 2.42 5.07 3.48
C ILE A 112 3.04 4.29 2.32
N LEU A 113 3.59 4.98 1.32
CA LEU A 113 4.21 4.34 0.17
C LEU A 113 5.44 3.54 0.56
N VAL A 114 6.28 4.05 1.46
CA VAL A 114 7.44 3.31 1.99
C VAL A 114 6.99 2.03 2.68
N ILE A 115 5.99 2.10 3.56
CA ILE A 115 5.45 0.93 4.26
C ILE A 115 4.86 -0.05 3.23
N ALA A 116 3.95 0.37 2.36
CA ALA A 116 3.34 -0.50 1.36
C ALA A 116 4.37 -1.15 0.43
N THR A 117 5.45 -0.45 0.08
CA THR A 117 6.48 -0.94 -0.84
C THR A 117 7.47 -1.88 -0.18
N PHE A 118 7.88 -1.59 1.06
CA PHE A 118 8.99 -2.29 1.70
C PHE A 118 8.62 -3.12 2.92
N TRP A 119 7.35 -3.14 3.34
CA TRP A 119 6.92 -3.88 4.53
C TRP A 119 7.24 -5.37 4.48
N LEU A 120 7.02 -6.04 3.33
CA LEU A 120 7.36 -7.46 3.20
C LEU A 120 8.86 -7.72 3.36
N ASN A 121 9.69 -6.86 2.77
CA ASN A 121 11.15 -6.94 2.89
C ASN A 121 11.60 -6.70 4.35
N PHE A 122 11.03 -5.69 5.00
CA PHE A 122 11.30 -5.39 6.40
C PHE A 122 10.86 -6.53 7.34
N SER A 123 9.68 -7.10 7.10
CA SER A 123 9.13 -8.22 7.86
C SER A 123 10.00 -9.47 7.72
N ALA A 124 10.40 -9.83 6.48
CA ALA A 124 11.31 -10.94 6.21
C ALA A 124 12.69 -10.73 6.86
N ALA A 125 13.25 -9.51 6.81
CA ALA A 125 14.53 -9.19 7.44
C ALA A 125 14.50 -9.35 8.97
N ARG A 126 13.32 -9.21 9.59
CA ARG A 126 13.08 -9.48 11.01
C ARG A 126 12.86 -10.96 11.35
N GLY A 127 12.88 -11.85 10.35
CA GLY A 127 12.69 -13.27 10.53
C GLY A 127 11.23 -13.74 10.51
N GLU A 128 10.28 -12.89 10.10
CA GLU A 128 8.91 -13.33 9.84
C GLU A 128 8.89 -14.31 8.66
N ARG A 129 8.18 -15.43 8.84
CA ARG A 129 8.07 -16.50 7.84
C ARG A 129 6.64 -16.65 7.33
N ASP A 130 5.65 -16.16 8.05
CA ASP A 130 4.27 -16.12 7.60
C ASP A 130 4.03 -14.84 6.78
N GLU A 131 4.10 -14.98 5.46
CA GLU A 131 3.84 -13.86 4.55
C GLU A 131 2.38 -13.36 4.65
N HIS A 132 1.41 -14.20 5.06
CA HIS A 132 0.03 -13.75 5.30
C HIS A 132 -0.06 -12.88 6.55
N GLU A 133 0.65 -13.25 7.61
CA GLU A 133 0.78 -12.40 8.79
C GLU A 133 1.48 -11.09 8.46
N ALA A 134 2.56 -11.14 7.67
CA ALA A 134 3.24 -9.94 7.20
C ALA A 134 2.26 -9.00 6.47
N ILE A 135 1.45 -9.48 5.52
CA ILE A 135 0.46 -8.63 4.83
C ILE A 135 -0.51 -7.98 5.83
N ARG A 136 -1.10 -8.75 6.75
CA ARG A 136 -2.04 -8.22 7.76
C ARG A 136 -1.40 -7.13 8.61
N LEU A 137 -0.17 -7.36 9.07
CA LEU A 137 0.55 -6.38 9.89
C LEU A 137 0.93 -5.13 9.09
N GLY A 138 1.15 -5.23 7.79
CA GLY A 138 1.41 -4.08 6.93
C GLY A 138 0.21 -3.14 6.87
N ILE A 139 -0.98 -3.71 6.69
CA ILE A 139 -2.25 -2.95 6.73
C ILE A 139 -2.39 -2.24 8.09
N HIS A 140 -2.19 -2.97 9.18
CA HIS A 140 -2.20 -2.40 10.53
C HIS A 140 -1.22 -1.22 10.67
N GLN A 141 0.02 -1.33 10.19
CA GLN A 141 0.99 -0.24 10.30
C GLN A 141 0.54 1.03 9.58
N VAL A 142 -0.02 0.90 8.38
CA VAL A 142 -0.56 2.06 7.64
C VAL A 142 -1.73 2.69 8.40
N MET A 143 -2.62 1.90 9.00
CA MET A 143 -3.72 2.42 9.81
C MET A 143 -3.20 3.17 11.05
N MET A 144 -2.22 2.61 11.75
CA MET A 144 -1.61 3.25 12.93
C MET A 144 -0.82 4.52 12.58
N LEU A 145 -0.30 4.64 11.35
CA LEU A 145 0.32 5.86 10.85
C LEU A 145 -0.70 6.99 10.67
N LEU A 146 -1.93 6.67 10.29
CA LEU A 146 -3.01 7.63 10.06
C LEU A 146 -3.72 8.04 11.36
N ALA A 147 -3.85 7.13 12.32
CA ALA A 147 -4.63 7.31 13.54
C ALA A 147 -4.36 8.61 14.32
N PRO A 148 -3.11 9.11 14.46
CA PRO A 148 -2.84 10.35 15.19
C PRO A 148 -3.46 11.61 14.57
N PHE A 149 -3.75 11.59 13.28
CA PHE A 149 -4.34 12.73 12.56
C PHE A 149 -5.88 12.71 12.56
N LEU A 150 -6.48 11.59 12.94
CA LEU A 150 -7.94 11.46 12.98
C LEU A 150 -8.51 12.12 14.23
N ARG A 151 -9.74 12.63 14.13
CA ARG A 151 -10.49 13.10 15.31
C ARG A 151 -10.92 11.92 16.17
N ASP A 152 -11.33 12.19 17.40
CA ASP A 152 -11.50 11.18 18.44
C ASP A 152 -12.44 10.02 18.04
N SER A 153 -13.57 10.30 17.39
CA SER A 153 -14.51 9.27 16.91
C SER A 153 -13.89 8.39 15.82
N GLU A 154 -13.27 8.99 14.81
CA GLU A 154 -12.67 8.23 13.70
C GLU A 154 -11.38 7.54 14.12
N ARG A 155 -10.64 8.11 15.07
CA ARG A 155 -9.48 7.46 15.69
C ARG A 155 -9.88 6.22 16.47
N LEU A 156 -10.97 6.29 17.24
CA LEU A 156 -11.50 5.10 17.91
C LEU A 156 -11.91 4.03 16.89
N HIS A 157 -12.60 4.44 15.83
CA HIS A 157 -13.05 3.52 14.79
C HIS A 157 -11.88 2.86 14.04
N ILE A 158 -10.86 3.62 13.62
CA ILE A 158 -9.70 3.03 12.92
C ILE A 158 -8.94 2.06 13.82
N ASN A 159 -8.83 2.35 15.12
CA ASN A 159 -8.14 1.47 16.07
C ASN A 159 -8.89 0.13 16.21
N GLN A 160 -10.22 0.16 16.29
CA GLN A 160 -11.04 -1.06 16.33
C GLN A 160 -10.86 -1.91 15.06
N LEU A 161 -10.85 -1.27 13.89
CA LEU A 161 -10.57 -1.96 12.63
C LEU A 161 -9.14 -2.53 12.60
N ALA A 162 -8.16 -1.80 13.15
CA ALA A 162 -6.76 -2.21 13.18
C ALA A 162 -6.54 -3.45 14.09
N GLU A 163 -7.28 -3.57 15.19
CA GLU A 163 -7.18 -4.72 16.10
C GLU A 163 -7.44 -6.07 15.39
N ALA A 164 -8.31 -6.09 14.39
CA ALA A 164 -8.63 -7.30 13.63
C ALA A 164 -7.40 -7.95 12.95
N TYR A 165 -6.35 -7.17 12.66
CA TYR A 165 -5.12 -7.68 12.04
C TYR A 165 -4.13 -8.27 13.04
N LEU A 166 -4.34 -8.06 14.33
CA LEU A 166 -3.46 -8.56 15.41
C LEU A 166 -3.87 -9.95 15.92
N VAL A 167 -5.10 -10.40 15.63
CA VAL A 167 -5.71 -11.62 16.20
C VAL A 167 -4.94 -12.92 15.87
N GLY A 168 -4.03 -12.91 14.90
CA GLY A 168 -3.18 -14.06 14.55
C GLY A 168 -1.87 -14.17 15.34
N ARG A 169 -1.48 -13.13 16.08
CA ARG A 169 -0.19 -13.06 16.77
C ARG A 169 -0.23 -13.97 18.00
N LYS A 170 -0.03 -15.28 17.82
CA LYS A 170 0.24 -16.18 18.95
C LYS A 170 1.46 -15.60 19.68
N SER A 171 1.25 -15.11 20.90
CA SER A 171 2.32 -14.73 21.81
C SER A 171 3.27 -15.92 21.95
N GLY A 172 4.42 -15.83 21.28
CA GLY A 172 5.57 -16.69 21.50
C GLY A 172 6.42 -16.15 22.64
#